data_AF-T1CE75-F1
#
_entry.id   AF-T1CE75-F1
#
_cell.length_a   1.000
_cell.length_b   1.000
_cell.length_c   1.000
_cell.angle_alpha   90.00
_cell.angle_beta   90.00
_cell.angle_gamma   90.00
#
_symmetry.space_group_name_H-M   'P 1'
#
loop_
_entity.id
_entity.type
_entity.pdbx_description
1 polymer ?
#
loop_
_entity_poly.entity_id
_entity_poly.type
_entity_poly.pdbx_seq_one_letter_code
_entity_poly.pdbx_strand_id
1 'polypeptide(L)'
;EIETLARSVKDAGGVQFVPALTGLGAPYWDPEARGIICGLTRGTSRGHLARAVLEGLALQNADILEAMQKDIASPIKILKVDGGASANNLLMQMQADYLRAPCVRPKVIETTAMGAAFLAGLGIGIWKNRQDLQKIWRKDREFSPSLSDS
;
A
#
# COMPACT_ATOMS: atom_id res chain seq x y z
N GLU A 1 -5.79 14.36 -5.91
CA GLU A 1 -4.81 15.33 -6.44
C GLU A 1 -3.48 14.69 -6.83
N ILE A 2 -2.76 14.03 -5.91
CA ILE A 2 -1.47 13.38 -6.23
C ILE A 2 -1.58 12.29 -7.31
N GLU A 3 -2.64 11.48 -7.29
CA GLU A 3 -2.86 10.43 -8.30
C GLU A 3 -2.98 11.02 -9.71
N THR A 4 -3.77 12.10 -9.87
CA THR A 4 -3.93 12.79 -11.14
C THR A 4 -2.60 13.31 -11.67
N LEU A 5 -1.78 13.89 -10.80
CA LEU A 5 -0.46 14.41 -11.15
C LEU A 5 0.53 13.28 -11.51
N ALA A 6 0.55 12.21 -10.73
CA ALA A 6 1.39 11.04 -11.02
C ALA A 6 0.98 10.36 -12.34
N ARG A 7 -0.30 10.41 -12.71
CA ARG A 7 -0.82 9.89 -13.99
C ARG A 7 -0.46 10.76 -15.20
N SER A 8 0.03 11.99 -15.01
CA SER A 8 0.46 12.84 -16.13
C SER A 8 1.78 12.39 -16.75
N VAL A 9 2.46 11.43 -16.14
CA VAL A 9 3.72 10.83 -16.60
C VAL A 9 3.59 9.31 -16.65
N LYS A 10 4.41 8.66 -17.48
CA LYS A 10 4.39 7.19 -17.66
C LYS A 10 5.04 6.45 -16.49
N ASP A 11 6.11 7.02 -15.93
CA ASP A 11 6.92 6.47 -14.84
C ASP A 11 7.54 7.62 -14.02
N ALA A 12 8.38 7.31 -13.03
CA ALA A 12 9.07 8.31 -12.21
C ALA A 12 10.25 9.01 -12.93
N GLY A 13 10.58 8.65 -14.17
CA GLY A 13 11.64 9.29 -14.95
C GLY A 13 13.03 9.12 -14.32
N GLY A 14 13.28 8.00 -13.65
CA GLY A 14 14.51 7.73 -12.89
C GLY A 14 14.59 8.41 -11.53
N VAL A 15 13.59 9.21 -11.16
CA VAL A 15 13.50 9.80 -9.83
C VAL A 15 13.12 8.74 -8.81
N GLN A 16 13.84 8.69 -7.70
CA GLN A 16 13.48 7.86 -6.56
C GLN A 16 13.23 8.73 -5.34
N PHE A 17 12.27 8.31 -4.52
CA PHE A 17 12.02 8.90 -3.21
C PHE A 17 12.13 7.81 -2.14
N VAL A 18 12.98 8.04 -1.14
CA VAL A 18 13.04 7.26 0.09
C VAL A 18 12.27 8.04 1.17
N PRO A 19 11.04 7.66 1.54
CA PRO A 19 10.20 8.41 2.47
C PRO A 19 10.60 8.29 3.95
N ALA A 20 11.90 8.36 4.27
CA ALA A 20 12.42 8.33 5.64
C ALA A 20 12.27 9.69 6.38
N LEU A 21 11.11 10.33 6.28
CA LEU A 21 10.86 11.65 6.86
C LEU A 21 10.96 11.67 8.40
N THR A 22 10.78 10.52 9.02
CA THR A 22 10.88 10.30 10.48
C THR A 22 11.76 9.08 10.80
N GLY A 23 12.80 8.85 9.99
CA GLY A 23 13.58 7.61 10.02
C GLY A 23 12.92 6.48 9.21
N LEU A 24 13.60 5.33 9.19
CA LEU A 24 13.10 4.08 8.60
C LEU A 24 12.78 3.07 9.72
N GLY A 25 11.55 2.56 9.69
CA GLY A 25 11.13 1.44 10.53
C GLY A 25 11.62 0.10 9.98
N ALA A 26 10.82 -0.95 10.17
CA ALA A 26 11.09 -2.25 9.58
C ALA A 26 11.19 -2.17 8.03
N PRO A 27 12.03 -3.01 7.40
CA PRO A 27 12.97 -3.95 8.03
C PRO A 27 14.32 -3.32 8.45
N TYR A 28 14.53 -2.02 8.17
CA TYR A 28 15.85 -1.36 8.28
C TYR A 28 16.23 -0.91 9.69
N TRP A 29 15.26 -0.44 10.48
CA TRP A 29 15.45 0.05 11.85
C TRP A 29 16.51 1.15 12.00
N ASP A 30 16.45 2.14 11.11
CA ASP A 30 17.36 3.29 11.11
C ASP A 30 16.61 4.59 11.49
N PRO A 31 16.64 5.02 12.76
CA PRO A 31 16.00 6.26 13.17
C PRO A 31 16.72 7.53 12.66
N GLU A 32 17.99 7.41 12.26
CA GLU A 32 18.79 8.53 11.77
C GLU A 32 18.66 8.74 10.25
N ALA A 33 18.05 7.79 9.54
CA ALA A 33 17.67 7.95 8.14
C ALA A 33 16.81 9.22 7.94
N ARG A 34 17.00 9.85 6.79
CA ARG A 34 16.27 11.07 6.38
C ARG A 34 15.68 10.88 4.99
N GLY A 35 14.62 11.62 4.70
CA GLY A 35 13.98 11.57 3.40
C GLY A 35 14.93 12.02 2.28
N ILE A 36 15.04 11.21 1.22
CA ILE A 36 15.95 11.48 0.09
C ILE A 36 15.15 11.44 -1.20
N ILE A 37 15.30 12.47 -2.03
CA ILE A 37 14.92 12.45 -3.44
C ILE A 37 16.20 12.45 -4.28
N CYS A 38 16.36 11.48 -5.16
CA CYS A 38 17.52 11.38 -6.05
C CYS A 38 17.08 11.07 -7.50
N GLY A 39 18.03 11.10 -8.44
CA GLY A 39 17.74 10.83 -9.86
C GLY A 39 17.12 12.00 -10.63
N LEU A 40 17.19 13.23 -10.10
CA LEU A 40 16.68 14.42 -10.77
C LEU A 40 17.51 14.74 -12.02
N THR A 41 16.83 15.08 -13.12
CA THR A 41 17.42 15.62 -14.34
C THR A 41 16.71 16.89 -14.77
N ARG A 42 17.21 17.58 -15.81
CA ARG A 42 16.53 18.76 -16.37
C ARG A 42 15.11 18.47 -16.88
N GLY A 43 14.81 17.22 -17.22
CA GLY A 43 13.48 16.79 -17.69
C GLY A 43 12.52 16.41 -16.56
N THR A 44 12.96 16.40 -15.30
CA THR A 44 12.11 16.05 -14.17
C THR A 44 10.98 17.07 -14.00
N SER A 45 9.77 16.58 -13.72
CA SER A 45 8.55 17.38 -13.61
C SER A 45 7.87 17.06 -12.29
N ARG A 46 6.86 17.86 -11.92
CA ARG A 46 6.03 17.58 -10.73
C ARG A 46 5.31 16.23 -10.83
N GLY A 47 4.99 15.77 -12.04
CA GLY A 47 4.41 14.44 -12.27
C GLY A 47 5.39 13.32 -11.89
N HIS A 48 6.66 13.46 -12.28
CA HIS A 48 7.72 12.51 -11.92
C HIS A 48 7.92 12.44 -10.40
N LEU A 49 7.90 13.58 -9.70
CA LEU A 49 7.97 13.61 -8.23
C LEU A 49 6.75 12.94 -7.58
N ALA A 50 5.54 13.24 -8.04
CA ALA A 50 4.32 12.61 -7.53
C ALA A 50 4.34 11.08 -7.76
N ARG A 51 4.88 10.63 -8.89
CA ARG A 51 5.04 9.22 -9.23
C ARG A 51 6.07 8.54 -8.32
N ALA A 52 7.24 9.15 -8.14
CA ALA A 52 8.29 8.65 -7.23
C ALA A 52 7.80 8.53 -5.78
N VAL A 53 6.93 9.44 -5.32
CA VAL A 53 6.33 9.35 -3.97
C VAL A 53 5.47 8.11 -3.83
N LEU A 54 4.60 7.82 -4.80
CA LEU A 54 3.74 6.66 -4.75
C LEU A 54 4.54 5.36 -4.92
N GLU A 55 5.54 5.33 -5.79
CA GLU A 55 6.45 4.19 -5.96
C GLU A 55 7.25 3.91 -4.67
N GLY A 56 7.81 4.95 -4.03
CA GLY A 56 8.54 4.82 -2.77
C GLY A 56 7.70 4.24 -1.62
N LEU A 57 6.43 4.62 -1.53
CA LEU A 57 5.49 4.01 -0.57
C LEU A 57 5.26 2.53 -0.87
N ALA A 58 5.04 2.17 -2.14
CA ALA A 58 4.78 0.80 -2.54
C ALA A 58 6.01 -0.12 -2.33
N LEU A 59 7.22 0.41 -2.60
CA LEU A 59 8.49 -0.27 -2.35
C LEU A 59 8.75 -0.50 -0.87
N GLN A 60 8.57 0.50 0.00
CA GLN A 60 8.73 0.31 1.45
C GLN A 60 7.79 -0.78 2.01
N ASN A 61 6.54 -0.81 1.53
CA ASN A 61 5.62 -1.88 1.90
C ASN A 61 6.10 -3.24 1.36
N ALA A 62 6.64 -3.29 0.15
CA ALA A 62 7.19 -4.51 -0.43
C ALA A 62 8.37 -5.05 0.41
N ASP A 63 9.28 -4.20 0.88
CA ASP A 63 10.41 -4.60 1.73
C ASP A 63 9.94 -5.27 3.03
N ILE A 64 8.91 -4.70 3.68
CA ILE A 64 8.33 -5.27 4.91
C ILE A 64 7.65 -6.62 4.63
N LEU A 65 6.90 -6.70 3.53
CA LEU A 65 6.19 -7.92 3.14
C LEU A 65 7.15 -9.02 2.68
N GLU A 66 8.27 -8.67 2.05
CA GLU A 66 9.33 -9.61 1.72
C GLU A 66 9.99 -10.17 2.98
N ALA A 67 10.29 -9.32 3.97
CA ALA A 67 10.79 -9.78 5.26
C ALA A 67 9.80 -10.75 5.94
N MET A 68 8.51 -10.41 5.96
CA MET A 68 7.47 -11.29 6.51
C MET A 68 7.38 -12.64 5.77
N GLN A 69 7.48 -12.66 4.44
CA GLN A 69 7.46 -13.90 3.65
C GLN A 69 8.65 -14.82 3.97
N LYS A 70 9.83 -14.25 4.23
CA LYS A 70 11.02 -14.99 4.66
C LYS A 70 10.80 -15.65 6.02
N ASP A 71 10.20 -14.94 6.97
CA ASP A 71 9.93 -15.46 8.31
C ASP A 71 8.93 -16.63 8.32
N ILE A 72 7.91 -16.59 7.46
CA ILE A 72 6.88 -17.63 7.36
C ILE A 72 7.20 -18.72 6.32
N ALA A 73 8.32 -18.60 5.60
CA ALA A 73 8.73 -19.46 4.49
C ALA A 73 7.62 -19.72 3.46
N SER A 74 6.79 -18.72 3.17
CA SER A 74 5.61 -18.86 2.30
C SER A 74 5.30 -17.56 1.55
N PRO A 75 4.91 -17.64 0.27
CA PRO A 75 4.56 -16.44 -0.48
C PRO A 75 3.19 -15.88 -0.07
N ILE A 76 3.06 -14.55 -0.11
CA ILE A 76 1.80 -13.86 0.02
C ILE A 76 0.97 -14.14 -1.22
N LYS A 77 -0.19 -14.75 -1.04
CA LYS A 77 -1.12 -15.03 -2.13
C LYS A 77 -2.02 -13.85 -2.46
N ILE A 78 -2.41 -13.07 -1.44
CA ILE A 78 -3.30 -11.92 -1.55
C ILE A 78 -2.95 -10.95 -0.43
N LEU A 79 -2.79 -9.67 -0.75
CA LEU A 79 -2.70 -8.59 0.23
C LEU A 79 -4.06 -7.90 0.37
N LYS A 80 -4.64 -7.90 1.57
CA LYS A 80 -5.81 -7.07 1.87
C LYS A 80 -5.33 -5.71 2.35
N VAL A 81 -5.88 -4.65 1.79
CA VAL A 81 -5.45 -3.26 2.02
C VAL A 81 -6.60 -2.40 2.50
N ASP A 82 -6.31 -1.39 3.30
CA ASP A 82 -7.27 -0.42 3.82
C ASP A 82 -6.61 0.94 4.12
N GLY A 83 -7.35 1.85 4.76
CA GLY A 83 -6.90 3.21 5.06
C GLY A 83 -6.97 4.16 3.87
N GLY A 84 -6.86 5.46 4.14
CA GLY A 84 -7.06 6.52 3.14
C GLY A 84 -6.15 6.42 1.90
N ALA A 85 -4.90 5.97 2.08
CA ALA A 85 -3.97 5.78 0.96
C ALA A 85 -4.43 4.69 -0.01
N SER A 86 -5.15 3.67 0.46
CA SER A 86 -5.67 2.60 -0.39
C SER A 86 -6.69 3.09 -1.41
N ALA A 87 -7.29 4.28 -1.22
CA ALA A 87 -8.20 4.89 -2.18
C ALA A 87 -7.51 5.24 -3.53
N ASN A 88 -6.19 5.41 -3.53
CA ASN A 88 -5.39 5.73 -4.72
C ASN A 88 -5.19 4.48 -5.58
N ASN A 89 -5.87 4.43 -6.74
CA ASN A 89 -5.86 3.23 -7.59
C ASN A 89 -4.50 3.00 -8.25
N LEU A 90 -3.75 4.06 -8.55
CA LEU A 90 -2.39 3.95 -9.09
C LEU A 90 -1.45 3.32 -8.07
N LEU A 91 -1.51 3.78 -6.81
CA LEU A 91 -0.72 3.19 -5.72
C LEU A 91 -1.03 1.70 -5.53
N MET A 92 -2.32 1.33 -5.53
CA MET A 92 -2.71 -0.07 -5.37
C MET A 92 -2.26 -0.96 -6.54
N GLN A 93 -2.25 -0.43 -7.77
CA GLN A 93 -1.70 -1.15 -8.91
C GLN A 93 -0.19 -1.38 -8.74
N MET A 94 0.58 -0.33 -8.42
CA MET A 94 2.02 -0.44 -8.19
C MET A 94 2.34 -1.38 -7.02
N GLN A 95 1.53 -1.36 -5.96
CA GLN A 95 1.70 -2.30 -4.84
C GLN A 95 1.51 -3.75 -5.28
N ALA A 96 0.48 -4.05 -6.08
CA ALA A 96 0.26 -5.39 -6.59
C ALA A 96 1.40 -5.83 -7.53
N ASP A 97 1.88 -4.90 -8.35
CA ASP A 97 3.00 -5.12 -9.27
C ASP A 97 4.30 -5.44 -8.52
N TYR A 98 4.71 -4.61 -7.55
CA TYR A 98 5.94 -4.83 -6.78
C TYR A 98 5.87 -6.06 -5.87
N LEU A 99 4.70 -6.33 -5.26
CA LEU A 99 4.51 -7.50 -4.42
C LEU A 99 4.39 -8.80 -5.24
N ARG A 100 4.08 -8.70 -6.54
CA ARG A 100 3.74 -9.83 -7.41
C ARG A 100 2.59 -10.68 -6.86
N ALA A 101 1.65 -10.04 -6.16
CA ALA A 101 0.45 -10.66 -5.61
C ALA A 101 -0.76 -9.71 -5.70
N PRO A 102 -1.99 -10.22 -5.86
CA PRO A 102 -3.20 -9.41 -5.87
C PRO A 102 -3.36 -8.55 -4.61
N CYS A 103 -3.70 -7.28 -4.81
CA CYS A 103 -4.14 -6.38 -3.74
C CYS A 103 -5.68 -6.25 -3.76
N VAL A 104 -6.33 -6.47 -2.62
CA VAL A 104 -7.78 -6.45 -2.48
C VAL A 104 -8.21 -5.34 -1.53
N ARG A 105 -8.95 -4.37 -2.05
CA ARG A 105 -9.52 -3.25 -1.28
C ARG A 105 -11.01 -3.50 -0.97
N PRO A 106 -11.45 -3.35 0.28
CA PRO A 106 -12.86 -3.44 0.65
C PRO A 106 -13.64 -2.16 0.31
N LYS A 107 -14.98 -2.24 0.31
CA LYS A 107 -15.86 -1.05 0.17
C LYS A 107 -15.72 -0.06 1.32
N VAL A 108 -15.45 -0.55 2.52
CA VAL A 108 -15.23 0.27 3.71
C VAL A 108 -13.73 0.27 3.99
N ILE A 109 -13.05 1.37 3.65
CA ILE A 109 -11.60 1.53 3.85
C ILE A 109 -11.24 1.95 5.28
N GLU A 110 -12.20 2.48 6.04
CA GLU A 110 -12.04 2.81 7.47
C GLU A 110 -12.21 1.56 8.34
N THR A 111 -11.38 0.54 8.06
CA THR A 111 -11.45 -0.76 8.72
C THR A 111 -11.05 -0.68 10.20
N THR A 112 -10.22 0.29 10.59
CA THR A 112 -9.86 0.55 11.99
C THR A 112 -11.09 0.84 12.84
N ALA A 113 -11.90 1.82 12.41
CA ALA A 113 -13.14 2.17 13.11
C ALA A 113 -14.15 1.00 13.07
N MET A 114 -14.26 0.33 11.92
CA MET A 114 -15.12 -0.84 11.75
C MET A 114 -14.73 -1.99 12.70
N GLY A 115 -13.43 -2.25 12.89
CA GLY A 115 -12.93 -3.26 13.81
C GLY A 115 -13.29 -2.97 15.26
N ALA A 116 -13.14 -1.73 15.71
CA ALA A 116 -13.55 -1.31 17.05
C ALA A 116 -15.08 -1.48 17.26
N ALA A 117 -15.88 -1.09 16.27
CA ALA A 117 -17.33 -1.28 16.30
C ALA A 117 -17.71 -2.77 16.37
N PHE A 118 -17.04 -3.63 15.59
CA PHE A 118 -17.27 -5.07 15.62
C PHE A 118 -16.95 -5.68 16.99
N LEU A 119 -15.84 -5.30 17.61
CA LEU A 119 -15.47 -5.77 18.95
C LEU A 119 -16.51 -5.36 20.00
N ALA A 120 -16.89 -4.08 20.03
CA ALA A 120 -17.89 -3.58 20.96
C ALA A 120 -19.25 -4.24 20.73
N GLY A 121 -19.70 -4.32 19.48
CA GLY A 121 -20.99 -4.90 19.13
C GLY A 121 -21.09 -6.40 19.38
N LEU A 122 -20.00 -7.16 19.24
CA LEU A 122 -19.94 -8.55 19.71
C LEU A 122 -20.06 -8.63 21.25
N GLY A 123 -19.36 -7.74 21.96
CA GLY A 123 -19.37 -7.70 23.43
C GLY A 123 -20.75 -7.42 24.03
N ILE A 124 -21.56 -6.57 23.38
CA ILE A 124 -22.92 -6.24 23.82
C ILE A 124 -24.02 -7.01 23.09
N GLY A 125 -23.67 -7.97 22.23
CA GLY A 125 -24.62 -8.86 21.56
C GLY A 125 -25.40 -8.25 20.38
N ILE A 126 -24.96 -7.13 19.80
CA ILE A 126 -25.50 -6.62 18.51
C ILE A 126 -25.28 -7.66 17.40
N TRP A 127 -24.09 -8.27 17.36
CA TRP A 127 -23.79 -9.42 16.51
C TRP A 127 -23.62 -10.66 17.36
N LYS A 128 -24.09 -11.82 16.87
CA LYS A 128 -24.07 -13.05 17.66
C LYS A 128 -22.70 -13.73 17.61
N ASN A 129 -22.01 -13.62 16.48
CA ASN A 129 -20.74 -14.31 16.24
C ASN A 129 -19.95 -13.68 15.08
N ARG A 130 -18.76 -14.21 14.83
CA ARG A 130 -17.88 -13.76 13.74
C ARG A 130 -18.46 -14.03 12.35
N GLN A 131 -19.32 -15.03 12.20
CA GLN A 131 -19.98 -15.37 10.93
C GLN A 131 -20.95 -14.26 10.49
N ASP A 132 -21.61 -13.59 11.43
CA ASP A 132 -22.43 -12.41 11.11
C ASP A 132 -21.58 -11.26 10.56
N LEU A 133 -20.36 -11.08 11.08
CA LEU A 133 -19.42 -10.05 10.61
C LEU A 133 -18.86 -10.34 9.21
N GLN A 134 -18.66 -11.62 8.86
CA GLN A 134 -18.17 -12.00 7.53
C GLN A 134 -19.11 -11.56 6.40
N LYS A 135 -20.42 -11.43 6.68
CA LYS A 135 -21.43 -10.96 5.71
C LYS A 135 -21.34 -9.45 5.45
N ILE A 136 -20.65 -8.72 6.33
CA ILE A 136 -20.49 -7.25 6.23
C ILE A 136 -19.34 -6.91 5.30
N TRP A 137 -18.26 -7.69 5.34
CA TRP A 137 -17.10 -7.45 4.47
C TRP A 137 -17.47 -7.64 3.01
N ARG A 138 -17.23 -6.63 2.19
CA ARG A 138 -17.46 -6.66 0.74
C ARG A 138 -16.26 -6.12 0.01
N LYS A 139 -15.79 -6.88 -0.97
CA LYS A 139 -14.76 -6.43 -1.92
C LYS A 139 -15.29 -5.24 -2.71
N ASP A 140 -14.47 -4.19 -2.82
CA ASP A 140 -14.68 -3.09 -3.77
C ASP A 140 -13.97 -3.42 -5.07
N ARG A 141 -12.63 -3.53 -4.98
CA ARG A 141 -11.77 -3.71 -6.13
C ARG A 141 -10.60 -4.65 -5.82
N GLU A 142 -10.15 -5.33 -6.85
CA GLU A 142 -8.95 -6.16 -6.85
C GLU A 142 -8.00 -5.64 -7.92
N PHE A 143 -6.72 -5.57 -7.58
CA PHE A 143 -5.63 -5.15 -8.44
C PHE A 143 -4.72 -6.35 -8.62
N SER A 144 -4.67 -6.89 -9.84
CA SER A 144 -3.80 -8.01 -10.17
C SER A 144 -2.45 -7.48 -10.69
N PRO A 145 -1.33 -8.18 -10.42
CA PRO A 145 -0.03 -7.84 -10.98
C PRO A 145 -0.11 -7.80 -12.51
N SER A 146 0.48 -6.76 -13.11
CA SER A 146 0.43 -6.47 -14.55
C SER A 146 1.81 -6.32 -15.19
N LEU A 147 2.86 -6.13 -14.39
CA LEU A 147 4.24 -6.13 -14.89
C LEU A 147 4.62 -7.55 -15.31
N SER A 148 4.94 -7.74 -16.59
CA SER A 148 5.63 -8.93 -17.07
C SER A 148 7.07 -8.91 -16.56
N ASP A 149 7.55 -10.04 -16.03
CA ASP A 149 8.97 -10.24 -15.72
C ASP A 149 9.81 -9.80 -16.92
N SER A 150 10.57 -8.72 -16.76
CA SER A 150 11.53 -8.22 -17.74
C SER A 150 12.93 -8.51 -17.24
#